data_AF-A0A421J353-F1
#
_entry.id   AF-A0A421J353-F1
#
_cell.length_a   1.000
_cell.length_b   1.000
_cell.length_c   1.000
_cell.angle_alpha   90.00
_cell.angle_beta   90.00
_cell.angle_gamma   90.00
#
_symmetry.space_group_name_H-M   'P 1'
#
loop_
_entity.id
_entity.type
_entity.pdbx_description
1 polymer ?
#
loop_
_entity_poly.entity_id
_entity_poly.type
_entity_poly.pdbx_seq_one_letter_code
_entity_poly.pdbx_strand_id
1 'polypeptide(L)'
;MTVDRMWRESVPQLFGNSAMVRKAVFSFAAINMWPLCDVDTLFRSDINFSGLLYDTVPTEKAIEDDTITQSTFDMSLKNSKTDNLFMRTLSYFSEVLSETKNALTSTNGISGSNLRVAELVVSGILVYSFLGLHPHKLVPLLSFQSEPGDYDSGCDTDFVALCRGIQSLFELGRNNLTRTKFKIIFYTPEKIPNSVKQYKFAIVERLREESMRYFSKGTDSITEERKAIDRAIELLASAFYYSAKLKYPIPLFKWPLVLPNYFDVLLRQKHIFALRLYYQFACICALARFNLYHDTNMWKDFIEWFRGYNMDQYGEWLYDFDRCFYDVVIGKNFRFGYDDFSFLYDFDPESALKSGHRSSFYSDYTHDKNYEIE
;
A
#
# COMPACT_ATOMS: atom_id res chain seq x y z
N MET A 1 18.50 -12.86 -16.79
CA MET A 1 18.21 -11.43 -16.52
C MET A 1 17.58 -11.35 -15.13
N THR A 2 17.99 -10.43 -14.25
CA THR A 2 17.42 -10.23 -12.92
C THR A 2 16.33 -9.14 -12.94
N VAL A 3 15.52 -9.02 -11.88
CA VAL A 3 14.51 -7.95 -11.76
C VAL A 3 15.19 -6.58 -11.81
N ASP A 4 16.26 -6.38 -11.02
CA ASP A 4 17.05 -5.15 -11.01
C ASP A 4 17.58 -4.80 -12.41
N ARG A 5 18.16 -5.76 -13.13
CA ARG A 5 18.66 -5.54 -14.49
C ARG A 5 17.55 -5.15 -15.47
N MET A 6 16.34 -5.71 -15.33
CA MET A 6 15.19 -5.33 -16.14
C MET A 6 14.79 -3.87 -15.92
N TRP A 7 14.73 -3.44 -14.65
CA TRP A 7 14.45 -2.05 -14.30
C TRP A 7 15.55 -1.09 -14.78
N ARG A 8 16.82 -1.49 -14.73
CA ARG A 8 17.95 -0.63 -15.17
C ARG A 8 18.13 -0.55 -16.67
N GLU A 9 17.85 -1.62 -17.42
CA GLU A 9 18.17 -1.69 -18.86
C GLU A 9 16.94 -1.60 -19.75
N SER A 10 15.80 -2.18 -19.34
CA SER A 10 14.61 -2.31 -20.21
C SER A 10 13.58 -1.21 -19.99
N VAL A 11 13.39 -0.76 -18.74
CA VAL A 11 12.43 0.31 -18.43
C VAL A 11 12.86 1.67 -19.01
N PRO A 12 14.15 2.08 -19.02
CA PRO A 12 14.56 3.31 -19.68
C PRO A 12 14.28 3.33 -21.19
N GLN A 13 14.36 2.16 -21.85
CA GLN A 13 14.00 2.04 -23.26
C GLN A 13 12.50 2.26 -23.47
N LEU A 14 11.65 1.75 -22.57
CA LEU A 14 10.22 2.05 -22.58
C LEU A 14 9.92 3.51 -22.29
N PHE A 15 10.63 4.12 -21.34
CA PHE A 15 10.51 5.53 -21.02
C PHE A 15 10.79 6.41 -22.24
N GLY A 16 11.82 6.11 -23.04
CA GLY A 16 12.09 6.85 -24.28
C GLY A 16 10.93 6.79 -25.28
N ASN A 17 10.23 5.67 -25.35
CA ASN A 17 9.23 5.39 -26.39
C ASN A 17 7.77 5.63 -25.97
N SER A 18 7.47 5.63 -24.67
CA SER A 18 6.09 5.64 -24.16
C SER A 18 5.80 6.86 -23.29
N ALA A 19 4.87 7.71 -23.74
CA ALA A 19 4.42 8.86 -22.96
C ALA A 19 3.81 8.44 -21.60
N MET A 20 3.02 7.37 -21.60
CA MET A 20 2.42 6.81 -20.39
C MET A 20 3.47 6.43 -19.35
N VAL A 21 4.50 5.67 -19.77
CA VAL A 21 5.59 5.25 -18.87
C VAL A 21 6.37 6.47 -18.38
N ARG A 22 6.61 7.49 -19.23
CA ARG A 22 7.26 8.73 -18.78
C ARG A 22 6.49 9.43 -17.69
N LYS A 23 5.18 9.62 -17.86
CA LYS A 23 4.32 10.27 -16.86
C LYS A 23 4.29 9.48 -15.55
N ALA A 24 4.22 8.15 -15.62
CA ALA A 24 4.27 7.30 -14.43
C ALA A 24 5.63 7.36 -13.71
N VAL A 25 6.73 7.42 -14.47
CA VAL A 25 8.08 7.63 -13.90
C VAL A 25 8.19 9.02 -13.28
N PHE A 26 7.66 10.06 -13.91
CA PHE A 26 7.69 11.41 -13.37
C PHE A 26 6.84 11.57 -12.11
N SER A 27 5.63 10.99 -12.06
CA SER A 27 4.80 11.02 -10.84
C SER A 27 5.49 10.29 -9.70
N PHE A 28 6.06 9.11 -9.96
CA PHE A 28 6.79 8.33 -8.96
C PHE A 28 8.09 9.01 -8.53
N ALA A 29 8.85 9.61 -9.44
CA ALA A 29 10.06 10.34 -9.10
C ALA A 29 9.74 11.60 -8.28
N ALA A 30 8.71 12.34 -8.66
CA ALA A 30 8.32 13.58 -7.98
C ALA A 30 8.01 13.34 -6.50
N ILE A 31 7.21 12.31 -6.17
CA ILE A 31 6.90 12.00 -4.76
C ILE A 31 8.15 11.64 -3.95
N ASN A 32 9.12 10.94 -4.54
CA ASN A 32 10.38 10.60 -3.85
C ASN A 32 11.32 11.80 -3.67
N MET A 33 11.11 12.88 -4.42
CA MET A 33 11.86 14.13 -4.27
C MET A 33 11.25 15.06 -3.22
N TRP A 34 10.00 14.84 -2.78
CA TRP A 34 9.35 15.70 -1.80
C TRP A 34 10.13 15.82 -0.48
N PRO A 35 10.73 14.76 0.11
CA PRO A 35 11.51 14.90 1.34
C PRO A 35 12.82 15.69 1.18
N LEU A 36 13.31 15.87 -0.06
CA LEU A 36 14.56 16.58 -0.35
C LEU A 36 14.34 18.07 -0.61
N CYS A 37 13.12 18.44 -0.98
CA CYS A 37 12.67 19.81 -0.92
C CYS A 37 12.21 20.06 0.53
N ASP A 38 12.36 21.27 1.08
CA ASP A 38 11.87 21.61 2.43
C ASP A 38 10.33 21.64 2.45
N VAL A 39 9.74 20.44 2.30
CA VAL A 39 8.33 20.24 2.05
C VAL A 39 7.59 20.08 3.35
N ASP A 40 8.20 19.95 4.52
CA ASP A 40 7.43 20.11 5.77
C ASP A 40 6.86 21.53 5.89
N THR A 41 7.65 22.52 5.44
CA THR A 41 7.23 23.92 5.35
C THR A 41 6.18 24.11 4.24
N LEU A 42 6.37 23.47 3.07
CA LEU A 42 5.35 23.46 2.00
C LEU A 42 4.09 22.64 2.34
N PHE A 43 4.18 21.58 3.14
CA PHE A 43 3.11 20.66 3.51
C PHE A 43 2.21 21.31 4.55
N ARG A 44 2.79 21.99 5.54
CA ARG A 44 2.03 22.83 6.47
C ARG A 44 1.42 24.04 5.77
N SER A 45 2.13 24.63 4.80
CA SER A 45 1.53 25.70 3.99
C SER A 45 0.44 25.17 3.07
N ASP A 46 0.59 24.01 2.43
CA ASP A 46 -0.36 23.44 1.47
C ASP A 46 -1.60 22.87 2.15
N ILE A 47 -1.50 22.33 3.38
CA ILE A 47 -2.66 21.94 4.20
C ILE A 47 -3.44 23.17 4.64
N ASN A 48 -2.76 24.22 5.12
CA ASN A 48 -3.42 25.49 5.46
C ASN A 48 -3.98 26.22 4.22
N PHE A 49 -3.31 26.07 3.08
CA PHE A 49 -3.69 26.71 1.82
C PHE A 49 -4.78 25.91 1.09
N SER A 50 -4.90 24.58 1.28
CA SER A 50 -6.00 23.80 0.72
C SER A 50 -7.34 24.18 1.36
N GLY A 51 -7.38 24.47 2.66
CA GLY A 51 -8.55 25.07 3.33
C GLY A 51 -8.95 26.43 2.74
N LEU A 52 -7.98 27.19 2.21
CA LEU A 52 -8.18 28.49 1.55
C LEU A 52 -8.45 28.41 0.03
N LEU A 53 -8.05 27.31 -0.64
CA LEU A 53 -8.19 27.11 -2.10
C LEU A 53 -9.54 26.51 -2.49
N TYR A 54 -10.16 25.77 -1.59
CA TYR A 54 -11.39 25.00 -1.82
C TYR A 54 -12.61 25.53 -1.05
N ASP A 55 -12.53 26.74 -0.46
CA ASP A 55 -13.62 27.40 0.28
C ASP A 55 -14.25 26.52 1.38
N THR A 56 -13.47 25.67 2.05
CA THR A 56 -13.91 25.07 3.31
C THR A 56 -13.69 26.10 4.42
N VAL A 57 -14.77 26.79 4.77
CA VAL A 57 -14.80 27.78 5.86
C VAL A 57 -14.02 27.23 7.07
N PRO A 58 -13.01 27.95 7.59
CA PRO A 58 -12.40 27.61 8.86
C PRO A 58 -13.45 27.91 9.94
N THR A 59 -14.28 26.94 10.26
CA THR A 59 -15.18 27.08 11.40
C THR A 59 -14.34 26.82 12.63
N GLU A 60 -14.00 27.89 13.35
CA GLU A 60 -13.28 27.94 14.64
C GLU A 60 -13.97 27.16 15.79
N LYS A 61 -14.72 26.11 15.51
CA LYS A 61 -15.29 25.22 16.51
C LYS A 61 -15.03 23.78 16.12
N ALA A 62 -13.95 23.25 16.68
CA ALA A 62 -13.83 21.83 16.97
C ALA A 62 -15.07 21.40 17.75
N ILE A 63 -16.01 20.77 17.05
CA ILE A 63 -16.90 19.78 17.61
C ILE A 63 -16.52 18.50 16.88
N GLU A 64 -16.10 17.52 17.67
CA GLU A 64 -15.95 16.12 17.28
C GLU A 64 -17.22 15.70 16.54
N ASP A 65 -17.16 15.57 15.22
CA ASP A 65 -18.15 14.79 14.50
C ASP A 65 -17.54 14.28 13.18
N ASP A 66 -17.83 13.02 12.89
CA ASP A 66 -17.31 12.23 11.78
C ASP A 66 -17.47 12.95 10.44
N THR A 67 -16.39 13.51 9.90
CA THR A 67 -16.40 14.03 8.53
C THR A 67 -15.66 13.10 7.60
N ILE A 68 -16.46 12.39 6.81
CA ILE A 68 -16.13 11.72 5.55
C ILE A 68 -15.04 12.52 4.83
N THR A 69 -13.81 11.98 4.84
CA THR A 69 -12.70 12.52 4.06
C THR A 69 -13.01 12.28 2.59
N GLN A 70 -13.60 13.28 1.92
CA GLN A 70 -13.69 13.29 0.46
C GLN A 70 -12.29 13.06 -0.12
N SER A 71 -12.20 12.10 -1.05
CA SER A 71 -10.96 11.77 -1.72
C SER A 71 -10.43 13.01 -2.45
N THR A 72 -9.17 13.36 -2.20
CA THR A 72 -8.48 14.47 -2.89
C THR A 72 -8.47 14.27 -4.42
N PHE A 73 -8.71 13.05 -4.89
CA PHE A 73 -8.80 12.70 -6.31
C PHE A 73 -10.06 13.27 -6.99
N ASP A 74 -11.12 13.56 -6.24
CA ASP A 74 -12.39 14.06 -6.78
C ASP A 74 -12.44 15.59 -6.89
N MET A 75 -11.44 16.29 -6.35
CA MET A 75 -11.32 17.74 -6.46
C MET A 75 -10.78 18.16 -7.84
N SER A 76 -11.57 18.95 -8.58
CA SER A 76 -11.25 19.42 -9.92
C SER A 76 -9.93 20.22 -9.97
N LEU A 77 -8.91 19.66 -10.65
CA LEU A 77 -7.62 20.31 -10.94
C LEU A 77 -7.73 21.68 -11.63
N LYS A 78 -8.88 22.01 -12.23
CA LYS A 78 -9.10 23.25 -13.00
C LYS A 78 -9.15 24.52 -12.13
N ASN A 79 -9.24 24.39 -10.81
CA ASN A 79 -9.42 25.51 -9.89
C ASN A 79 -8.12 25.99 -9.22
N SER A 80 -6.97 25.35 -9.47
CA SER A 80 -5.71 25.77 -8.83
C SER A 80 -5.15 27.05 -9.47
N LYS A 81 -4.73 27.99 -8.62
CA LYS A 81 -4.17 29.30 -9.04
C LYS A 81 -2.64 29.28 -9.21
N THR A 82 -1.97 28.18 -8.85
CA THR A 82 -0.50 28.05 -8.91
C THR A 82 -0.06 26.68 -9.43
N ASP A 83 1.00 26.69 -10.23
CA ASP A 83 1.67 25.50 -10.77
C ASP A 83 2.75 25.04 -9.77
N ASN A 84 2.38 24.14 -8.85
CA ASN A 84 3.28 23.58 -7.84
C ASN A 84 3.62 22.11 -8.10
N LEU A 85 4.65 21.58 -7.45
CA LEU A 85 5.13 20.20 -7.66
C LEU A 85 4.05 19.17 -7.37
N PHE A 86 3.20 19.42 -6.37
CA PHE A 86 2.05 18.59 -6.03
C PHE A 86 1.06 18.48 -7.20
N MET A 87 0.62 19.61 -7.74
CA MET A 87 -0.31 19.69 -8.88
C MET A 87 0.27 19.02 -10.14
N ARG A 88 1.55 19.21 -10.42
CA ARG A 88 2.22 18.50 -11.54
C ARG A 88 2.27 16.99 -11.31
N THR A 89 2.55 16.56 -10.09
CA THR A 89 2.57 15.14 -9.72
C THR A 89 1.20 14.50 -9.93
N LEU A 90 0.13 15.17 -9.48
CA LEU A 90 -1.24 14.73 -9.68
C LEU A 90 -1.70 14.77 -11.15
N SER A 91 -1.25 15.76 -11.93
CA SER A 91 -1.53 15.83 -13.38
C SER A 91 -0.95 14.61 -14.09
N TYR A 92 0.35 14.32 -13.88
CA TYR A 92 0.97 13.14 -14.46
C TYR A 92 0.28 11.84 -14.05
N PHE A 93 -0.10 11.72 -12.77
CA PHE A 93 -0.81 10.56 -12.26
C PHE A 93 -2.20 10.40 -12.92
N SER A 94 -2.99 11.47 -12.96
CA SER A 94 -4.34 11.47 -13.55
C SER A 94 -4.33 11.15 -15.04
N GLU A 95 -3.34 11.68 -15.77
CA GLU A 95 -3.12 11.39 -17.17
C GLU A 95 -2.79 9.91 -17.40
N VAL A 96 -1.94 9.30 -16.56
CA VAL A 96 -1.63 7.85 -16.63
C VAL A 96 -2.88 7.01 -16.40
N LEU A 97 -3.73 7.36 -15.44
CA LEU A 97 -4.98 6.64 -15.18
C LEU A 97 -5.95 6.77 -16.36
N SER A 98 -6.11 7.96 -16.92
CA SER A 98 -6.94 8.20 -18.10
C SER A 98 -6.43 7.41 -19.32
N GLU A 99 -5.12 7.44 -19.59
CA GLU A 99 -4.50 6.67 -20.68
C GLU A 99 -4.65 5.15 -20.47
N THR A 100 -4.53 4.68 -19.23
CA THR A 100 -4.72 3.26 -18.88
C THR A 100 -6.17 2.85 -19.11
N LYS A 101 -7.14 3.64 -18.64
CA LYS A 101 -8.57 3.40 -18.86
C LYS A 101 -8.89 3.35 -20.37
N ASN A 102 -8.42 4.34 -21.12
CA ASN A 102 -8.62 4.38 -22.58
C ASN A 102 -7.99 3.17 -23.27
N ALA A 103 -6.81 2.72 -22.82
CA ALA A 103 -6.17 1.52 -23.35
C ALA A 103 -6.98 0.24 -23.11
N LEU A 104 -7.62 0.14 -21.95
CA LEU A 104 -8.44 -1.00 -21.55
C LEU A 104 -9.79 -1.04 -22.29
N THR A 105 -10.39 0.12 -22.57
CA THR A 105 -11.71 0.23 -23.23
C THR A 105 -11.65 0.29 -24.75
N SER A 106 -10.48 0.49 -25.35
CA SER A 106 -10.33 0.59 -26.81
C SER A 106 -10.57 -0.74 -27.52
N THR A 107 -11.35 -0.71 -28.60
CA THR A 107 -11.73 -1.87 -29.44
C THR A 107 -10.57 -2.62 -30.09
N ASN A 108 -9.38 -2.02 -30.15
CA ASN A 108 -8.16 -2.68 -30.66
C ASN A 108 -7.54 -3.70 -29.69
N GLY A 109 -8.03 -3.78 -28.45
CA GLY A 109 -7.61 -4.75 -27.45
C GLY A 109 -6.14 -4.64 -27.02
N ILE A 110 -5.85 -5.17 -25.83
CA ILE A 110 -4.48 -5.34 -25.31
C ILE A 110 -3.71 -6.44 -26.06
N SER A 111 -4.41 -7.18 -26.92
CA SER A 111 -3.99 -8.47 -27.44
C SER A 111 -3.04 -8.42 -28.65
N GLY A 112 -2.65 -7.25 -29.15
CA GLY A 112 -1.87 -7.12 -30.39
C GLY A 112 -0.41 -6.64 -30.25
N SER A 113 -0.05 -5.95 -29.17
CA SER A 113 1.27 -5.30 -29.06
C SER A 113 1.97 -5.64 -27.74
N ASN A 114 3.04 -6.45 -27.83
CA ASN A 114 3.94 -6.75 -26.70
C ASN A 114 4.45 -5.47 -26.02
N LEU A 115 4.67 -4.41 -26.80
CA LEU A 115 5.08 -3.11 -26.29
C LEU A 115 3.98 -2.48 -25.43
N ARG A 116 2.73 -2.41 -25.94
CA ARG A 116 1.62 -1.79 -25.20
C ARG A 116 1.33 -2.49 -23.88
N VAL A 117 1.40 -3.81 -23.87
CA VAL A 117 1.23 -4.60 -22.65
C VAL A 117 2.35 -4.29 -21.65
N ALA A 118 3.59 -4.14 -22.12
CA ALA A 118 4.73 -3.81 -21.26
C ALA A 118 4.58 -2.41 -20.66
N GLU A 119 4.11 -1.44 -21.45
CA GLU A 119 3.82 -0.09 -20.97
C GLU A 119 2.76 -0.11 -19.87
N LEU A 120 1.64 -0.82 -20.07
CA LEU A 120 0.56 -0.91 -19.10
C LEU A 120 1.02 -1.57 -17.80
N VAL A 121 1.78 -2.65 -17.90
CA VAL A 121 2.31 -3.38 -16.73
C VAL A 121 3.31 -2.54 -15.96
N VAL A 122 4.28 -1.90 -16.63
CA VAL A 122 5.27 -1.05 -15.97
C VAL A 122 4.60 0.17 -15.34
N SER A 123 3.68 0.83 -16.05
CA SER A 123 2.95 1.99 -15.54
C SER A 123 2.06 1.61 -14.35
N GLY A 124 1.40 0.45 -14.42
CA GLY A 124 0.59 -0.08 -13.30
C GLY A 124 1.42 -0.33 -12.04
N ILE A 125 2.63 -0.87 -12.17
CA ILE A 125 3.54 -1.04 -11.02
C ILE A 125 3.94 0.32 -10.42
N LEU A 126 4.23 1.31 -11.26
CA LEU A 126 4.59 2.65 -10.81
C LEU A 126 3.41 3.38 -10.14
N VAL A 127 2.20 3.26 -10.69
CA VAL A 127 0.95 3.77 -10.09
C VAL A 127 0.69 3.12 -8.73
N TYR A 128 0.82 1.79 -8.64
CA TYR A 128 0.72 1.05 -7.39
C TYR A 128 1.71 1.55 -6.34
N SER A 129 2.97 1.72 -6.76
CA SER A 129 4.05 2.14 -5.86
C SER A 129 3.87 3.60 -5.42
N PHE A 130 3.39 4.45 -6.31
CA PHE A 130 3.04 5.84 -6.01
C PHE A 130 1.95 5.91 -4.94
N LEU A 131 0.83 5.22 -5.12
CA LEU A 131 -0.28 5.21 -4.15
C LEU A 131 0.12 4.62 -2.81
N GLY A 132 0.89 3.53 -2.82
CA GLY A 132 1.39 2.88 -1.60
C GLY A 132 2.22 3.81 -0.71
N LEU A 133 2.94 4.76 -1.32
CA LEU A 133 3.80 5.72 -0.63
C LEU A 133 3.13 7.07 -0.34
N HIS A 134 2.01 7.36 -1.01
CA HIS A 134 1.45 8.71 -1.05
C HIS A 134 0.87 9.15 0.29
N PRO A 135 1.24 10.34 0.79
CA PRO A 135 0.82 10.78 2.12
C PRO A 135 -0.62 11.31 2.18
N HIS A 136 -1.14 11.84 1.06
CA HIS A 136 -2.44 12.52 1.03
C HIS A 136 -3.65 11.59 0.81
N LYS A 137 -3.51 10.28 1.07
CA LYS A 137 -4.66 9.36 1.11
C LYS A 137 -5.55 9.46 -0.15
N LEU A 138 -4.91 9.48 -1.33
CA LEU A 138 -5.59 9.74 -2.61
C LEU A 138 -6.69 8.73 -2.93
N VAL A 139 -6.60 7.55 -2.33
CA VAL A 139 -7.64 6.54 -2.29
C VAL A 139 -7.63 5.90 -0.90
N PRO A 140 -8.78 5.47 -0.38
CA PRO A 140 -8.80 4.63 0.81
C PRO A 140 -8.11 3.30 0.50
N LEU A 141 -7.61 2.63 1.54
CA LEU A 141 -7.04 1.29 1.37
C LEU A 141 -8.11 0.29 0.91
N LEU A 142 -9.30 0.37 1.51
CA LEU A 142 -10.46 -0.45 1.21
C LEU A 142 -11.71 0.40 1.45
N SER A 143 -12.55 0.54 0.43
CA SER A 143 -13.90 1.09 0.56
C SER A 143 -14.90 -0.05 0.77
N PHE A 144 -15.89 0.16 1.60
CA PHE A 144 -17.03 -0.74 1.70
C PHE A 144 -18.15 -0.03 0.95
N GLN A 145 -18.73 -0.69 -0.06
CA GLN A 145 -19.87 -0.11 -0.78
C GLN A 145 -20.91 0.36 0.25
N SER A 146 -21.30 1.63 0.16
CA SER A 146 -22.28 2.23 1.05
C SER A 146 -23.56 1.38 1.07
N GLU A 147 -24.20 1.34 2.24
CA GLU A 147 -25.48 0.67 2.41
C GLU A 147 -26.50 1.10 1.35
N PRO A 148 -27.46 0.23 0.99
CA PRO A 148 -28.47 0.53 -0.02
C PRO A 148 -29.35 1.70 0.44
N GLY A 149 -28.98 2.91 0.01
CA GLY A 149 -29.63 4.16 0.39
C GLY A 149 -28.85 5.39 -0.09
N ASP A 150 -27.54 5.24 -0.30
CA ASP A 150 -26.67 6.32 -0.76
C ASP A 150 -26.50 6.29 -2.29
N TYR A 151 -27.54 6.71 -3.00
CA TYR A 151 -27.62 6.65 -4.48
C TYR A 151 -26.68 7.60 -5.22
N ASP A 152 -25.83 8.36 -4.51
CA ASP A 152 -24.93 9.37 -5.10
C ASP A 152 -23.44 9.08 -4.89
N SER A 153 -23.07 8.05 -4.12
CA SER A 153 -21.65 7.67 -4.02
C SER A 153 -21.30 6.73 -5.16
N GLY A 154 -20.48 7.24 -6.09
CA GLY A 154 -19.94 6.47 -7.20
C GLY A 154 -19.20 5.20 -6.73
N CYS A 155 -18.83 4.34 -7.67
CA CYS A 155 -17.95 3.22 -7.38
C CYS A 155 -16.63 3.75 -6.78
N ASP A 156 -16.52 3.78 -5.45
CA ASP A 156 -15.36 4.29 -4.76
C ASP A 156 -14.14 3.46 -5.15
N THR A 157 -13.26 4.07 -5.93
CA THR A 157 -12.00 3.45 -6.31
C THR A 157 -11.10 3.40 -5.09
N ASP A 158 -10.70 2.20 -4.69
CA ASP A 158 -9.76 1.99 -3.59
C ASP A 158 -8.50 1.25 -4.02
N PHE A 159 -7.53 1.19 -3.10
CA PHE A 159 -6.24 0.54 -3.35
C PHE A 159 -6.37 -0.96 -3.68
N VAL A 160 -7.30 -1.68 -3.03
CA VAL A 160 -7.55 -3.10 -3.30
C VAL A 160 -8.09 -3.31 -4.71
N ALA A 161 -9.04 -2.49 -5.16
CA ALA A 161 -9.59 -2.53 -6.52
C ALA A 161 -8.51 -2.23 -7.57
N LEU A 162 -7.60 -1.28 -7.28
CA LEU A 162 -6.45 -1.01 -8.15
C LEU A 162 -5.48 -2.19 -8.21
N CYS A 163 -5.21 -2.87 -7.09
CA CYS A 163 -4.43 -4.10 -7.07
C CYS A 163 -5.07 -5.18 -7.97
N ARG A 164 -6.40 -5.31 -7.95
CA ARG A 164 -7.13 -6.22 -8.85
C ARG A 164 -7.01 -5.83 -10.32
N GLY A 165 -7.13 -4.54 -10.63
CA GLY A 165 -6.90 -4.04 -11.98
C GLY A 165 -5.51 -4.42 -12.52
N ILE A 166 -4.47 -4.28 -11.70
CA ILE A 166 -3.10 -4.67 -12.05
C ILE A 166 -2.95 -6.18 -12.20
N GLN A 167 -3.59 -6.98 -11.35
CA GLN A 167 -3.62 -8.43 -11.49
C GLN A 167 -4.26 -8.86 -12.82
N SER A 168 -5.41 -8.28 -13.19
CA SER A 168 -6.05 -8.55 -14.48
C SER A 168 -5.17 -8.15 -15.66
N LEU A 169 -4.43 -7.03 -15.55
CA LEU A 169 -3.42 -6.64 -16.54
C LEU A 169 -2.30 -7.67 -16.66
N PHE A 170 -1.84 -8.25 -15.56
CA PHE A 170 -0.83 -9.31 -15.56
C PHE A 170 -1.36 -10.56 -16.24
N GLU A 171 -2.56 -11.01 -15.90
CA GLU A 171 -3.18 -12.20 -16.50
C GLU A 171 -3.36 -12.04 -18.01
N LEU A 172 -3.93 -10.91 -18.43
CA LEU A 172 -4.15 -10.60 -19.85
C LEU A 172 -2.83 -10.43 -20.61
N GLY A 173 -1.82 -9.84 -19.95
CA GLY A 173 -0.51 -9.57 -20.54
C GLY A 173 0.44 -10.76 -20.55
N ARG A 174 0.11 -11.87 -19.88
CA ARG A 174 1.01 -13.00 -19.62
C ARG A 174 1.58 -13.60 -20.91
N ASN A 175 0.73 -13.89 -21.89
CA ASN A 175 1.16 -14.53 -23.13
C ASN A 175 2.07 -13.62 -23.97
N ASN A 176 1.83 -12.31 -23.92
CA ASN A 176 2.59 -11.32 -24.66
C ASN A 176 3.94 -11.03 -24.00
N LEU A 177 3.95 -10.86 -22.67
CA LEU A 177 5.14 -10.44 -21.94
C LEU A 177 6.10 -11.56 -21.60
N THR A 178 5.65 -12.82 -21.50
CA THR A 178 6.53 -13.98 -21.28
C THR A 178 7.59 -14.14 -22.38
N ARG A 179 7.33 -13.61 -23.57
CA ARG A 179 8.24 -13.60 -24.72
C ARG A 179 9.17 -12.38 -24.77
N THR A 180 9.05 -11.46 -23.82
CA THR A 180 9.80 -10.21 -23.78
C THR A 180 10.81 -10.18 -22.64
N LYS A 181 11.61 -9.11 -22.58
CA LYS A 181 12.46 -8.81 -21.43
C LYS A 181 11.63 -8.61 -20.14
N PHE A 182 10.36 -8.22 -20.24
CA PHE A 182 9.50 -7.97 -19.07
C PHE A 182 8.94 -9.24 -18.42
N LYS A 183 9.22 -10.43 -18.96
CA LYS A 183 8.77 -11.71 -18.37
C LYS A 183 9.12 -11.87 -16.90
N ILE A 184 10.19 -11.22 -16.44
CA ILE A 184 10.65 -11.30 -15.06
C ILE A 184 9.72 -10.64 -14.05
N ILE A 185 8.83 -9.75 -14.51
CA ILE A 185 7.80 -9.14 -13.66
C ILE A 185 6.86 -10.22 -13.08
N PHE A 186 6.61 -11.28 -13.87
CA PHE A 186 5.75 -12.41 -13.50
C PHE A 186 6.42 -13.44 -12.58
N TYR A 187 7.74 -13.35 -12.36
CA TYR A 187 8.38 -14.23 -11.38
C TYR A 187 7.95 -13.78 -9.98
N THR A 188 6.97 -14.51 -9.45
CA THR A 188 6.67 -14.53 -8.02
C THR A 188 7.64 -15.53 -7.41
N PRO A 189 8.36 -15.18 -6.32
CA PRO A 189 9.24 -16.13 -5.66
C PRO A 189 8.49 -17.42 -5.31
N GLU A 190 9.17 -18.55 -5.48
CA GLU A 190 8.64 -19.90 -5.29
C GLU A 190 8.14 -20.15 -3.85
N LYS A 191 7.56 -21.33 -3.59
CA LYS A 191 7.27 -21.76 -2.22
C LYS A 191 8.53 -21.67 -1.37
N ILE A 192 8.38 -21.26 -0.11
CA ILE A 192 9.47 -21.27 0.87
C ILE A 192 10.14 -22.65 0.82
N PRO A 193 11.48 -22.74 0.67
CA PRO A 193 12.16 -24.03 0.64
C PRO A 193 11.81 -24.86 1.87
N ASN A 194 11.54 -26.16 1.68
CA ASN A 194 11.18 -27.08 2.78
C ASN A 194 12.25 -27.15 3.90
N SER A 195 13.48 -26.70 3.62
CA SER A 195 14.57 -26.58 4.60
C SER A 195 14.41 -25.42 5.59
N VAL A 196 13.54 -24.46 5.31
CA VAL A 196 13.22 -23.36 6.23
C VAL A 196 12.17 -23.88 7.22
N LYS A 197 12.52 -23.89 8.51
CA LYS A 197 11.59 -24.31 9.57
C LYS A 197 10.32 -23.46 9.51
N GLN A 198 9.16 -24.11 9.65
CA GLN A 198 7.84 -23.46 9.67
C GLN A 198 7.80 -22.33 10.72
N TYR A 199 8.42 -22.55 11.88
CA TYR A 199 8.45 -21.64 13.04
C TYR A 199 9.29 -20.36 12.92
N LYS A 200 9.71 -19.94 11.72
CA LYS A 200 10.67 -18.83 11.56
C LYS A 200 10.04 -17.44 11.49
N PHE A 201 8.71 -17.33 11.49
CA PHE A 201 8.01 -16.05 11.39
C PHE A 201 6.85 -16.03 12.39
N ALA A 202 7.04 -15.39 13.54
CA ALA A 202 6.06 -15.41 14.64
C ALA A 202 4.64 -14.99 14.20
N ILE A 203 4.55 -13.93 13.39
CA ILE A 203 3.28 -13.43 12.84
C ILE A 203 2.58 -14.49 11.97
N VAL A 204 3.32 -15.12 11.05
CA VAL A 204 2.75 -16.10 10.10
C VAL A 204 2.29 -17.35 10.84
N GLU A 205 3.08 -17.85 11.78
CA GLU A 205 2.72 -19.05 12.53
C GLU A 205 1.47 -18.81 13.38
N ARG A 206 1.39 -17.66 14.04
CA ARG A 206 0.20 -17.29 14.81
C ARG A 206 -1.05 -17.18 13.93
N LEU A 207 -0.92 -16.55 12.76
CA LEU A 207 -2.01 -16.50 11.76
C LEU A 207 -2.45 -17.90 11.31
N ARG A 208 -1.52 -18.84 11.10
CA ARG A 208 -1.88 -20.23 10.75
C ARG A 208 -2.62 -20.94 11.89
N GLU A 209 -2.10 -20.84 13.11
CA GLU A 209 -2.72 -21.45 14.28
C GLU A 209 -4.13 -20.91 14.53
N GLU A 210 -4.30 -19.60 14.45
CA GLU A 210 -5.59 -18.96 14.66
C GLU A 210 -6.55 -19.18 13.50
N SER A 211 -6.06 -19.27 12.25
CA SER A 211 -6.89 -19.69 11.10
C SER A 211 -7.44 -21.10 11.33
N MET A 212 -6.58 -22.05 11.74
CA MET A 212 -7.01 -23.41 12.06
C MET A 212 -8.08 -23.44 13.15
N ARG A 213 -7.91 -22.64 14.23
CA ARG A 213 -8.91 -22.54 15.32
C ARG A 213 -10.20 -21.84 14.89
N TYR A 214 -10.12 -20.87 14.00
CA TYR A 214 -11.28 -20.16 13.46
C TYR A 214 -12.17 -21.14 12.67
N PHE A 215 -11.55 -21.91 11.78
CA PHE A 215 -12.24 -22.88 10.93
C PHE A 215 -12.58 -24.22 11.60
N SER A 216 -11.97 -24.56 12.75
CA SER A 216 -12.26 -25.82 13.45
C SER A 216 -13.65 -25.88 14.06
N LYS A 217 -14.38 -24.76 14.11
CA LYS A 217 -15.75 -24.68 14.65
C LYS A 217 -16.83 -24.99 13.59
N GLY A 218 -16.47 -25.17 12.32
CA GLY A 218 -17.38 -25.49 11.22
C GLY A 218 -17.29 -26.96 10.77
N THR A 219 -18.25 -27.41 9.95
CA THR A 219 -18.22 -28.72 9.28
C THR A 219 -16.93 -28.94 8.48
N ASP A 220 -16.35 -30.15 8.55
CA ASP A 220 -15.05 -30.60 7.99
C ASP A 220 -14.81 -30.37 6.47
N SER A 221 -15.71 -29.70 5.76
CA SER A 221 -15.53 -29.32 4.37
C SER A 221 -14.58 -28.13 4.24
N ILE A 222 -13.51 -28.28 3.45
CA ILE A 222 -12.65 -27.15 3.06
C ILE A 222 -13.48 -26.18 2.19
N THR A 223 -13.92 -25.07 2.78
CA THR A 223 -14.62 -24.00 2.07
C THR A 223 -13.66 -23.20 1.17
N GLU A 224 -14.19 -22.55 0.12
CA GLU A 224 -13.40 -21.64 -0.72
C GLU A 224 -12.82 -20.47 0.06
N GLU A 225 -13.52 -20.03 1.12
CA GLU A 225 -13.04 -19.06 2.09
C GLU A 225 -11.75 -19.53 2.78
N ARG A 226 -11.77 -20.74 3.37
CA ARG A 226 -10.59 -21.30 4.02
C ARG A 226 -9.41 -21.41 3.05
N LYS A 227 -9.65 -21.87 1.81
CA LYS A 227 -8.61 -21.94 0.78
C LYS A 227 -8.02 -20.56 0.47
N ALA A 228 -8.86 -19.53 0.34
CA ALA A 228 -8.41 -18.17 0.06
C ALA A 228 -7.56 -17.60 1.20
N ILE A 229 -7.97 -17.82 2.45
CA ILE A 229 -7.24 -17.38 3.65
C ILE A 229 -5.92 -18.12 3.80
N ASP A 230 -5.94 -19.45 3.76
CA ASP A 230 -4.72 -20.27 3.88
C ASP A 230 -3.72 -19.90 2.77
N ARG A 231 -4.21 -19.68 1.54
CA ARG A 231 -3.37 -19.24 0.43
C ARG A 231 -2.80 -17.83 0.63
N ALA A 232 -3.57 -16.89 1.17
CA ALA A 232 -3.10 -15.54 1.48
C ALA A 232 -1.99 -15.58 2.54
N ILE A 233 -2.12 -16.42 3.57
CA ILE A 233 -1.11 -16.65 4.62
C ILE A 233 0.17 -17.26 4.02
N GLU A 234 0.05 -18.26 3.16
CA GLU A 234 1.21 -18.85 2.46
C GLU A 234 1.97 -17.80 1.63
N LEU A 235 1.24 -16.97 0.89
CA LEU A 235 1.83 -15.90 0.08
C LEU A 235 2.53 -14.87 0.96
N LEU A 236 1.95 -14.53 2.12
CA LEU A 236 2.56 -13.60 3.08
C LEU A 236 3.85 -14.18 3.65
N ALA A 237 3.85 -15.46 3.99
CA ALA A 237 5.01 -16.18 4.48
C ALA A 237 6.16 -16.18 3.45
N SER A 238 5.85 -16.48 2.18
CA SER A 238 6.83 -16.37 1.09
C SER A 238 7.35 -14.95 0.97
N ALA A 239 6.45 -13.95 1.02
CA ALA A 239 6.82 -12.55 0.91
C ALA A 239 7.78 -12.12 2.05
N PHE A 240 7.54 -12.56 3.27
CA PHE A 240 8.44 -12.34 4.42
C PHE A 240 9.81 -12.98 4.19
N TYR A 241 9.83 -14.26 3.84
CA TYR A 241 11.07 -15.02 3.63
C TYR A 241 11.96 -14.37 2.58
N TYR A 242 11.42 -14.05 1.41
CA TYR A 242 12.22 -13.46 0.34
C TYR A 242 12.60 -12.02 0.63
N SER A 243 11.76 -11.25 1.34
CA SER A 243 12.15 -9.90 1.72
C SER A 243 13.33 -9.90 2.69
N ALA A 244 13.27 -10.78 3.70
CA ALA A 244 14.33 -10.93 4.67
C ALA A 244 15.60 -11.57 4.08
N LYS A 245 15.46 -12.58 3.22
CA LYS A 245 16.59 -13.26 2.56
C LYS A 245 17.32 -12.36 1.56
N LEU A 246 16.57 -11.60 0.76
CA LEU A 246 17.12 -10.71 -0.25
C LEU A 246 17.47 -9.33 0.32
N LYS A 247 17.16 -9.07 1.60
CA LYS A 247 17.29 -7.78 2.28
C LYS A 247 16.63 -6.65 1.50
N TYR A 248 15.46 -6.94 0.93
CA TYR A 248 14.81 -6.05 -0.03
C TYR A 248 13.30 -6.21 0.01
N PRO A 249 12.50 -5.14 0.09
CA PRO A 249 11.09 -5.25 0.46
C PRO A 249 10.10 -5.56 -0.67
N ILE A 250 10.55 -5.60 -1.93
CA ILE A 250 9.64 -5.86 -3.06
C ILE A 250 8.79 -7.13 -2.90
N PRO A 251 9.30 -8.28 -2.40
CA PRO A 251 8.46 -9.45 -2.22
C PRO A 251 7.28 -9.19 -1.28
N LEU A 252 7.51 -8.47 -0.16
CA LEU A 252 6.47 -8.02 0.76
C LEU A 252 5.45 -7.10 0.06
N PHE A 253 5.91 -6.09 -0.66
CA PHE A 253 5.02 -5.17 -1.36
C PHE A 253 4.27 -5.79 -2.54
N LYS A 254 4.71 -6.92 -3.07
CA LYS A 254 3.95 -7.64 -4.10
C LYS A 254 2.77 -8.41 -3.53
N TRP A 255 2.68 -8.60 -2.22
CA TRP A 255 1.67 -9.47 -1.61
C TRP A 255 0.21 -9.10 -2.01
N PRO A 256 -0.23 -7.83 -1.97
CA PRO A 256 -1.59 -7.47 -2.42
C PRO A 256 -1.85 -7.78 -3.89
N LEU A 257 -0.81 -7.77 -4.73
CA LEU A 257 -0.87 -8.03 -6.16
C LEU A 257 -0.91 -9.53 -6.51
N VAL A 258 -0.85 -10.43 -5.52
CA VAL A 258 -0.88 -11.89 -5.77
C VAL A 258 -1.95 -12.63 -4.96
N LEU A 259 -2.80 -11.89 -4.24
CA LEU A 259 -3.88 -12.47 -3.44
C LEU A 259 -4.92 -13.19 -4.31
N PRO A 260 -5.52 -14.30 -3.83
CA PRO A 260 -6.60 -14.99 -4.54
C PRO A 260 -7.79 -14.06 -4.83
N ASN A 261 -8.46 -14.21 -5.98
CA ASN A 261 -9.60 -13.36 -6.36
C ASN A 261 -10.71 -13.37 -5.31
N TYR A 262 -11.03 -14.55 -4.77
CA TYR A 262 -12.03 -14.71 -3.72
C TYR A 262 -11.69 -13.95 -2.41
N PHE A 263 -10.42 -13.63 -2.17
CA PHE A 263 -10.03 -12.86 -0.98
C PHE A 263 -10.59 -11.44 -0.99
N ASP A 264 -10.73 -10.80 -2.16
CA ASP A 264 -11.37 -9.48 -2.25
C ASP A 264 -12.85 -9.55 -1.86
N VAL A 265 -13.57 -10.60 -2.31
CA VAL A 265 -14.96 -10.84 -1.88
C VAL A 265 -15.05 -10.91 -0.36
N LEU A 266 -14.12 -11.63 0.29
CA LEU A 266 -14.06 -11.70 1.76
C LEU A 266 -13.81 -10.34 2.41
N LEU A 267 -12.91 -9.52 1.86
CA LEU A 267 -12.67 -8.16 2.35
C LEU A 267 -13.93 -7.30 2.26
N ARG A 268 -14.62 -7.30 1.10
CA ARG A 268 -15.86 -6.53 0.89
C ARG A 268 -16.99 -6.98 1.79
N GLN A 269 -17.06 -8.27 2.10
CA GLN A 269 -18.03 -8.86 3.03
C GLN A 269 -17.65 -8.64 4.51
N LYS A 270 -16.62 -7.84 4.79
CA LYS A 270 -16.10 -7.58 6.15
C LYS A 270 -15.77 -8.88 6.91
N HIS A 271 -15.30 -9.90 6.18
CA HIS A 271 -14.91 -11.16 6.79
C HIS A 271 -13.76 -10.94 7.77
N ILE A 272 -13.99 -11.18 9.06
CA ILE A 272 -13.12 -10.74 10.15
C ILE A 272 -11.67 -11.21 9.97
N PHE A 273 -11.47 -12.46 9.56
CA PHE A 273 -10.12 -13.01 9.41
C PHE A 273 -9.42 -12.48 8.14
N ALA A 274 -10.16 -12.14 7.09
CA ALA A 274 -9.60 -11.52 5.89
C ALA A 274 -9.18 -10.07 6.16
N LEU A 275 -10.05 -9.32 6.85
CA LEU A 275 -9.75 -7.96 7.32
C LEU A 275 -8.51 -7.96 8.23
N ARG A 276 -8.44 -8.91 9.16
CA ARG A 276 -7.31 -9.08 10.07
C ARG A 276 -5.99 -9.32 9.35
N LEU A 277 -5.96 -10.19 8.35
CA LEU A 277 -4.76 -10.42 7.54
C LEU A 277 -4.29 -9.14 6.84
N TYR A 278 -5.22 -8.38 6.27
CA TYR A 278 -4.92 -7.12 5.60
C TYR A 278 -4.51 -6.03 6.60
N TYR A 279 -5.09 -6.03 7.80
CA TYR A 279 -4.74 -5.13 8.91
C TYR A 279 -3.29 -5.37 9.36
N GLN A 280 -2.91 -6.63 9.62
CA GLN A 280 -1.54 -6.94 10.01
C GLN A 280 -0.56 -6.57 8.90
N PHE A 281 -0.91 -6.78 7.63
CA PHE A 281 -0.13 -6.30 6.50
C PHE A 281 0.03 -4.77 6.50
N ALA A 282 -1.04 -4.01 6.74
CA ALA A 282 -0.98 -2.55 6.85
C ALA A 282 -0.08 -2.09 8.02
N CYS A 283 -0.16 -2.76 9.17
CA CYS A 283 0.76 -2.54 10.29
C CYS A 283 2.22 -2.74 9.87
N ILE A 284 2.53 -3.84 9.17
CA ILE A 284 3.90 -4.11 8.71
C ILE A 284 4.37 -3.05 7.70
N CYS A 285 3.52 -2.60 6.78
CA CYS A 285 3.82 -1.49 5.88
C CYS A 285 4.18 -0.21 6.65
N ALA A 286 3.40 0.13 7.69
CA ALA A 286 3.69 1.28 8.54
C ALA A 286 5.02 1.11 9.32
N LEU A 287 5.26 -0.08 9.91
CA LEU A 287 6.49 -0.38 10.65
C LEU A 287 7.75 -0.32 9.77
N ALA A 288 7.64 -0.81 8.54
CA ALA A 288 8.71 -0.83 7.54
C ALA A 288 8.92 0.53 6.85
N ARG A 289 8.24 1.60 7.30
CA ARG A 289 8.31 2.95 6.72
C ARG A 289 7.90 2.98 5.24
N PHE A 290 6.93 2.17 4.85
CA PHE A 290 6.36 2.19 3.50
C PHE A 290 5.30 3.29 3.35
N ASN A 291 5.72 4.50 3.67
CA ASN A 291 4.94 5.72 3.63
C ASN A 291 5.94 6.88 3.62
N LEU A 292 5.73 7.85 2.73
CA LEU A 292 6.65 8.97 2.60
C LEU A 292 6.64 9.85 3.86
N TYR A 293 5.45 10.18 4.37
CA TYR A 293 5.26 10.93 5.61
C TYR A 293 4.73 10.02 6.71
N HIS A 294 5.27 10.21 7.90
CA HIS A 294 5.07 9.31 9.01
C HIS A 294 3.65 9.37 9.59
N ASP A 295 2.98 10.51 9.48
CA ASP A 295 1.75 10.78 10.21
C ASP A 295 0.48 10.59 9.39
N THR A 296 0.56 10.73 8.06
CA THR A 296 -0.59 10.65 7.17
C THR A 296 -0.34 9.65 6.04
N ASN A 297 -1.11 8.57 5.99
CA ASN A 297 -1.13 7.60 4.89
C ASN A 297 -2.32 6.66 5.01
N MET A 298 -2.68 6.00 3.92
CA MET A 298 -3.83 5.08 3.87
C MET A 298 -3.69 3.84 4.77
N TRP A 299 -2.45 3.42 5.11
CA TRP A 299 -2.23 2.26 5.98
C TRP A 299 -2.69 2.56 7.40
N LYS A 300 -2.31 3.73 7.93
CA LYS A 300 -2.74 4.21 9.25
C LYS A 300 -4.26 4.42 9.31
N ASP A 301 -4.87 4.94 8.25
CA ASP A 301 -6.34 5.09 8.21
C ASP A 301 -7.05 3.75 8.33
N PHE A 302 -6.55 2.72 7.64
CA PHE A 302 -7.12 1.38 7.75
C PHE A 302 -6.87 0.74 9.13
N ILE A 303 -5.72 1.01 9.76
CA ILE A 303 -5.42 0.55 11.13
C ILE A 303 -6.41 1.13 12.12
N GLU A 304 -6.68 2.44 12.05
CA GLU A 304 -7.67 3.12 12.89
C GLU A 304 -9.08 2.63 12.60
N TRP A 305 -9.45 2.51 11.32
CA TRP A 305 -10.74 1.96 10.93
C TRP A 305 -10.96 0.55 11.48
N PHE A 306 -9.96 -0.33 11.40
CA PHE A 306 -10.08 -1.71 11.90
C PHE A 306 -10.19 -1.75 13.44
N ARG A 307 -9.53 -0.83 14.15
CA ARG A 307 -9.75 -0.65 15.60
C ARG A 307 -11.19 -0.25 15.88
N GLY A 308 -11.69 0.79 15.21
CA GLY A 308 -13.09 1.23 15.34
C GLY A 308 -14.07 0.10 15.09
N TYR A 309 -13.88 -0.63 13.99
CA TYR A 309 -14.68 -1.81 13.65
C TYR A 309 -14.70 -2.88 14.76
N ASN A 310 -13.57 -3.14 15.42
CA ASN A 310 -13.55 -4.08 16.55
C ASN A 310 -14.34 -3.55 17.76
N MET A 311 -14.16 -2.27 18.11
CA MET A 311 -14.87 -1.65 19.22
C MET A 311 -16.39 -1.63 18.96
N ASP A 312 -16.81 -1.31 17.74
CA ASP A 312 -18.22 -1.22 17.37
C ASP A 312 -18.90 -2.58 17.32
N GLN A 313 -18.22 -3.61 16.77
CA GLN A 313 -18.82 -4.93 16.59
C GLN A 313 -18.69 -5.84 17.81
N TYR A 314 -17.62 -5.69 18.60
CA TYR A 314 -17.29 -6.62 19.69
C TYR A 314 -17.13 -5.93 21.05
N GLY A 315 -17.12 -4.59 21.12
CA GLY A 315 -16.88 -3.82 22.35
C GLY A 315 -15.42 -3.79 22.80
N GLU A 316 -14.57 -4.62 22.21
CA GLU A 316 -13.15 -4.76 22.52
C GLU A 316 -12.39 -5.37 21.32
N TRP A 317 -11.08 -5.55 21.46
CA TRP A 317 -10.30 -6.27 20.46
C TRP A 317 -10.66 -7.76 20.47
N LEU A 318 -11.08 -8.29 19.32
CA LEU A 318 -11.37 -9.73 19.21
C LEU A 318 -10.11 -10.60 19.41
N TYR A 319 -8.95 -10.08 19.01
CA TYR A 319 -7.66 -10.75 19.16
C TYR A 319 -6.66 -9.81 19.86
N ASP A 320 -6.16 -10.23 21.03
CA ASP A 320 -5.15 -9.48 21.79
C ASP A 320 -3.88 -9.19 20.99
N PHE A 321 -3.51 -10.08 20.06
CA PHE A 321 -2.35 -9.89 19.20
C PHE A 321 -2.50 -8.68 18.28
N ASP A 322 -3.72 -8.42 17.80
CA ASP A 322 -4.02 -7.29 16.92
C ASP A 322 -3.97 -5.97 17.71
N ARG A 323 -4.40 -5.98 18.98
CA ARG A 323 -4.18 -4.86 19.91
C ARG A 323 -2.70 -4.57 20.08
N CYS A 324 -1.85 -5.59 20.27
CA CYS A 324 -0.41 -5.38 20.40
C CYS A 324 0.20 -4.75 19.15
N PHE A 325 -0.25 -5.14 17.95
CA PHE A 325 0.12 -4.45 16.72
C PHE A 325 -0.27 -2.97 16.74
N TYR A 326 -1.52 -2.67 17.11
CA TYR A 326 -2.01 -1.30 17.18
C TYR A 326 -1.14 -0.45 18.13
N ASP A 327 -0.91 -0.94 19.35
CA ASP A 327 -0.14 -0.22 20.36
C ASP A 327 1.32 0.01 19.94
N VAL A 328 1.93 -0.93 19.23
CA VAL A 328 3.30 -0.77 18.71
C VAL A 328 3.32 0.24 17.56
N VAL A 329 2.39 0.16 16.61
CA VAL A 329 2.38 0.98 15.39
C VAL A 329 1.92 2.41 15.64
N ILE A 330 0.78 2.56 16.33
CA ILE A 330 0.10 3.83 16.61
C ILE A 330 0.54 4.36 17.97
N GLY A 331 0.37 3.58 19.03
CA GLY A 331 0.61 4.04 20.41
C GLY A 331 2.07 4.43 20.67
N LYS A 332 3.03 3.62 20.21
CA LYS A 332 4.47 3.86 20.38
C LYS A 332 5.13 4.50 19.17
N ASN A 333 4.44 4.58 18.04
CA ASN A 333 5.02 4.98 16.75
C ASN A 333 6.32 4.21 16.41
N PHE A 334 6.41 2.93 16.80
CA PHE A 334 7.62 2.11 16.62
C PHE A 334 7.89 1.87 15.13
N ARG A 335 9.17 1.89 14.72
CA ARG A 335 9.57 1.68 13.32
C ARG A 335 10.87 0.89 13.26
N PHE A 336 11.02 0.08 12.22
CA PHE A 336 12.30 -0.54 11.91
C PHE A 336 13.31 0.48 11.36
N GLY A 337 14.59 0.18 11.53
CA GLY A 337 15.68 0.90 10.87
C GLY A 337 15.70 0.62 9.35
N TYR A 338 16.46 1.43 8.62
CA TYR A 338 16.54 1.33 7.15
C TYR A 338 17.36 0.12 6.65
N ASP A 339 18.12 -0.52 7.54
CA ASP A 339 19.33 -1.24 7.10
C ASP A 339 19.13 -2.75 6.83
N ASP A 340 18.00 -3.34 7.22
CA ASP A 340 17.73 -4.76 6.88
C ASP A 340 16.26 -5.15 7.07
N PHE A 341 15.72 -5.98 6.17
CA PHE A 341 14.41 -6.65 6.32
C PHE A 341 14.49 -7.96 7.11
N SER A 342 15.67 -8.30 7.63
CA SER A 342 15.88 -9.46 8.52
C SER A 342 15.02 -9.41 9.78
N PHE A 343 14.59 -8.23 10.23
CA PHE A 343 13.66 -8.09 11.36
C PHE A 343 12.37 -8.90 11.17
N LEU A 344 11.95 -9.19 9.94
CA LEU A 344 10.74 -9.96 9.67
C LEU A 344 10.82 -11.39 10.23
N TYR A 345 12.02 -11.94 10.46
CA TYR A 345 12.20 -13.24 11.10
C TYR A 345 11.84 -13.21 12.59
N ASP A 346 12.30 -12.17 13.29
CA ASP A 346 12.32 -12.16 14.76
C ASP A 346 11.27 -11.21 15.35
N PHE A 347 10.61 -10.40 14.52
CA PHE A 347 9.65 -9.44 15.00
C PHE A 347 8.38 -10.11 15.53
N ASP A 348 8.09 -9.81 16.79
CA ASP A 348 6.87 -10.15 17.50
C ASP A 348 6.33 -8.88 18.19
N PRO A 349 5.12 -8.40 17.83
CA PRO A 349 4.47 -7.25 18.45
C PRO A 349 4.36 -7.33 19.97
N GLU A 350 4.10 -8.50 20.55
CA GLU A 350 3.97 -8.64 22.00
C GLU A 350 5.30 -8.41 22.71
N SER A 351 6.37 -8.99 22.14
CA SER A 351 7.72 -8.79 22.62
C SER A 351 8.17 -7.33 22.46
N ALA A 352 7.86 -6.69 21.34
CA ALA A 352 8.15 -5.28 21.09
C ALA A 352 7.38 -4.32 22.03
N LEU A 353 6.17 -4.69 22.42
CA LEU A 353 5.38 -3.93 23.39
C LEU A 353 6.01 -4.00 24.80
N LYS A 354 6.51 -5.17 25.20
CA LYS A 354 7.16 -5.39 26.50
C LYS A 354 8.57 -4.80 26.59
N SER A 355 9.31 -4.79 25.49
CA SER A 355 10.75 -4.47 25.50
C SER A 355 11.09 -2.99 25.67
N GLY A 356 10.10 -2.10 25.78
CA GLY A 356 10.31 -0.68 26.14
C GLY A 356 11.34 0.07 25.29
N HIS A 357 11.69 -0.42 24.10
CA HIS A 357 12.76 0.15 23.29
C HIS A 357 12.33 1.53 22.79
N ARG A 358 12.77 2.57 23.51
CA ARG A 358 13.02 3.89 22.95
C ARG A 358 14.05 3.68 21.84
N SER A 359 13.63 3.68 20.58
CA SER A 359 14.56 3.91 19.49
C SER A 359 15.07 5.34 19.64
N SER A 360 16.23 5.50 20.28
CA SER A 360 17.01 6.72 20.24
C SER A 360 17.56 6.90 18.82
N PHE A 361 16.76 7.48 17.94
CA PHE A 361 17.23 8.10 16.70
C PHE A 361 16.36 9.34 16.45
N TYR A 362 16.45 10.26 17.40
CA TYR A 362 16.06 11.67 17.25
C TYR A 362 17.13 12.52 17.95
N SER A 363 18.36 12.44 17.44
CA SER A 363 19.36 13.50 17.57
C SER A 363 20.33 13.32 16.42
N ASP A 364 20.08 14.00 15.31
CA ASP A 364 21.11 14.47 14.38
C ASP A 364 20.47 15.43 13.35
N TYR A 365 19.56 16.29 13.82
CA TYR A 365 19.17 17.52 13.13
C TYR A 365 18.82 18.58 14.19
N THR A 366 19.77 18.84 15.09
CA THR A 366 19.81 20.09 15.85
C THR A 366 20.99 20.89 15.35
N HIS A 367 20.67 22.03 14.74
CA HIS A 367 21.57 23.10 14.34
C HIS A 367 22.78 23.26 15.26
N ASP A 368 23.97 22.90 14.79
CA ASP A 368 25.20 23.56 15.22
C ASP A 368 25.29 24.90 14.49
N LYS A 369 24.58 25.89 15.05
CA LYS A 369 24.94 27.30 14.85
C LYS A 369 26.00 27.63 15.90
N ASN A 370 27.27 27.45 15.54
CA ASN A 370 28.39 28.10 16.21
C ASN A 370 29.44 28.46 15.15
N TYR A 371 29.16 29.54 14.42
CA TYR A 371 30.21 30.41 13.91
C TYR A 371 30.07 31.73 14.66
N GLU A 372 30.76 31.82 15.79
CA GLU A 372 31.12 33.11 16.35
C GLU A 372 32.16 33.75 15.43
N ILE A 373 31.90 35.01 15.14
CA ILE A 373 32.75 35.93 14.39
C ILE A 373 33.74 36.50 15.40
N GLU A 374 35.04 36.35 15.13
CA GLU A 374 36.06 37.39 15.27
C GLU A 374 37.09 37.27 14.14
#